data_AF-A0A3R7DTG5-F1
#
_entry.id   AF-A0A3R7DTG5-F1
#
_cell.length_a   1.000
_cell.length_b   1.000
_cell.length_c   1.000
_cell.angle_alpha   90.00
_cell.angle_beta   90.00
_cell.angle_gamma   90.00
#
_symmetry.space_group_name_H-M   'P 1'
#
loop_
_entity.id
_entity.type
_entity.pdbx_description
1 polymer ?
#
loop_
_entity_poly.entity_id
_entity_poly.type
_entity_poly.pdbx_seq_one_letter_code
_entity_poly.pdbx_strand_id
1 'polypeptide(L)'
;MFEIKVHEIRGRCPVFKVGDKILIDGPKIVLEETDAICIHALAPLLHYIVALDRGVDPRELGLSKTSTEAYIQCVDPGEPYTEGGTVIFKCRRIKK
;
A
#
# COMPACT_ATOMS: atom_id res chain seq x y z
N MET A 1 3.41 13.64 -4.97
CA MET A 1 2.26 12.83 -4.52
C MET A 1 2.59 11.37 -4.78
N PHE A 2 2.17 10.51 -3.87
CA PHE A 2 2.48 9.09 -3.90
C PHE A 2 1.19 8.30 -3.73
N GLU A 3 0.92 7.41 -4.68
CA GLU A 3 -0.29 6.59 -4.74
C GLU A 3 -0.01 5.22 -4.13
N ILE A 4 -0.89 4.78 -3.24
CA ILE A 4 -0.91 3.43 -2.68
C ILE A 4 -2.26 2.83 -3.09
N LYS A 5 -2.25 1.97 -4.12
CA LYS A 5 -3.47 1.40 -4.69
C LYS A 5 -3.65 -0.04 -4.25
N VAL A 6 -4.86 -0.43 -3.88
CA VAL A 6 -5.23 -1.83 -3.64
C VAL A 6 -5.20 -2.57 -4.97
N HIS A 7 -4.18 -3.41 -5.14
CA HIS A 7 -3.93 -4.15 -6.38
C HIS A 7 -4.63 -5.51 -6.39
N GLU A 8 -4.55 -6.23 -5.27
CA GLU A 8 -5.08 -7.57 -5.11
C GLU A 8 -5.57 -7.76 -3.67
N ILE A 9 -6.66 -8.51 -3.50
CA ILE A 9 -7.12 -9.00 -2.19
C ILE A 9 -7.17 -10.52 -2.29
N ARG A 10 -6.48 -11.21 -1.38
CA ARG A 10 -6.52 -12.68 -1.25
C ARG A 10 -7.30 -13.03 0.01
N GLY A 11 -8.45 -13.67 -0.13
CA GLY A 11 -9.41 -13.84 0.96
C GLY A 11 -10.34 -12.64 1.06
N ARG A 12 -10.54 -12.11 2.27
CA ARG A 12 -11.49 -11.00 2.52
C ARG A 12 -10.82 -9.83 3.24
N CYS A 13 -11.07 -8.61 2.79
CA CYS A 13 -10.76 -7.40 3.55
C CYS A 13 -12.07 -6.68 3.94
N PRO A 14 -12.29 -6.33 5.22
CA PRO A 14 -13.48 -5.59 5.63
C PRO A 14 -13.40 -4.07 5.35
N VAL A 15 -12.20 -3.55 5.07
CA VAL A 15 -11.95 -2.10 4.88
C VAL A 15 -11.82 -1.74 3.41
N PHE A 16 -11.01 -2.49 2.66
CA PHE A 16 -10.64 -2.17 1.28
C PHE A 16 -11.37 -3.02 0.25
N LYS A 17 -11.49 -2.46 -0.95
CA LYS A 17 -11.89 -3.12 -2.20
C LYS A 17 -10.77 -2.96 -3.23
N VAL A 18 -10.70 -3.88 -4.19
CA VAL A 18 -9.74 -3.76 -5.30
C VAL A 18 -10.01 -2.47 -6.06
N GLY A 19 -8.97 -1.64 -6.23
CA GLY A 19 -9.06 -0.34 -6.87
C GLY A 19 -9.02 0.85 -5.92
N ASP A 20 -9.38 0.67 -4.63
CA ASP A 20 -9.28 1.72 -3.61
C ASP A 20 -7.85 2.26 -3.54
N LYS A 21 -7.69 3.54 -3.21
CA LYS A 21 -6.39 4.18 -3.05
C LYS A 21 -6.26 4.98 -1.76
N ILE A 22 -5.03 5.04 -1.25
CA ILE A 22 -4.57 6.04 -0.30
C ILE A 22 -3.61 6.96 -1.05
N LEU A 23 -3.84 8.26 -0.92
CA LEU A 23 -3.01 9.27 -1.55
C LEU A 23 -2.25 10.05 -0.48
N ILE A 24 -0.94 10.19 -0.65
CA ILE A 24 -0.13 10.99 0.25
C ILE A 24 0.62 12.11 -0.49
N ASP A 25 0.87 13.20 0.23
CA ASP A 25 1.75 14.30 -0.17
C ASP A 25 2.71 14.62 0.99
N GLY A 26 3.94 14.13 0.88
CA GLY A 26 4.90 14.15 1.99
C GLY A 26 4.33 13.43 3.23
N PRO A 27 4.27 14.08 4.40
CA PRO A 27 3.72 13.47 5.62
C PRO A 27 2.17 13.47 5.67
N LYS A 28 1.49 14.13 4.73
CA LYS A 28 0.04 14.28 4.73
C LYS A 28 -0.63 13.14 3.96
N ILE A 29 -1.67 12.53 4.54
CA ILE A 29 -2.67 11.77 3.79
C ILE A 29 -3.70 12.75 3.22
N VAL A 30 -3.92 12.72 1.91
CA VAL A 30 -4.92 13.54 1.22
C VAL A 30 -6.28 12.86 1.40
N LEU A 31 -6.99 13.23 2.47
CA LEU A 31 -8.23 12.58 2.89
C LEU A 31 -9.32 12.70 1.82
N GLU A 32 -9.38 13.83 1.12
CA GLU A 32 -10.38 14.12 0.10
C GLU A 32 -10.27 13.20 -1.13
N GLU A 33 -9.11 12.58 -1.34
CA GLU A 33 -8.81 11.69 -2.47
C GLU A 33 -8.49 10.26 -2.04
N THR A 34 -8.64 9.95 -0.75
CA THR A 34 -8.39 8.61 -0.18
C THR A 34 -9.71 7.90 0.06
N ASP A 35 -9.85 6.69 -0.50
CA ASP A 35 -11.12 5.95 -0.42
C ASP A 35 -11.35 5.30 0.95
N ALA A 36 -10.28 4.80 1.58
CA ALA A 36 -10.33 4.16 2.90
C ALA A 36 -8.96 4.18 3.60
N ILE A 37 -8.97 4.09 4.92
CA ILE A 37 -7.76 3.97 5.76
C ILE A 37 -7.94 2.80 6.73
N CYS A 38 -6.93 1.93 6.80
CA CYS A 38 -6.89 0.80 7.73
C CYS A 38 -5.66 0.88 8.62
N ILE A 39 -5.84 0.81 9.95
CA ILE A 39 -4.73 0.87 10.91
C ILE A 39 -3.72 -0.28 10.70
N HIS A 40 -4.19 -1.47 10.34
CA HIS A 40 -3.34 -2.62 10.04
C HIS A 40 -2.52 -2.43 8.75
N ALA A 41 -3.08 -1.73 7.76
CA ALA A 41 -2.36 -1.45 6.52
C ALA A 41 -1.28 -0.38 6.73
N LEU A 42 -1.53 0.62 7.58
CA LEU A 42 -0.56 1.68 7.87
C LEU A 42 0.76 1.13 8.43
N ALA A 43 0.72 0.05 9.23
CA ALA A 43 1.94 -0.52 9.80
C ALA A 43 3.00 -0.87 8.74
N PRO A 44 2.82 -1.82 7.81
CA PRO A 44 3.82 -2.16 6.81
C PRO A 44 4.06 -1.04 5.79
N LEU A 45 3.04 -0.23 5.51
CA LEU A 45 3.12 0.89 4.59
C LEU A 45 4.11 1.98 5.09
N LEU A 46 3.98 2.40 6.36
CA LEU A 46 4.81 3.46 6.95
C LEU A 46 6.30 3.11 7.01
N HIS A 47 6.66 1.82 7.00
CA HIS A 47 8.05 1.38 6.98
C HIS A 47 8.77 1.77 5.68
N TYR A 48 8.07 1.79 4.54
CA TYR A 48 8.69 1.96 3.22
C TYR A 48 8.30 3.24 2.48
N ILE A 49 7.10 3.78 2.73
CA ILE A 49 6.55 4.86 1.93
C ILE A 49 7.47 6.09 1.89
N VAL A 50 8.06 6.50 3.01
CA VAL A 50 8.95 7.68 3.03
C VAL A 50 10.17 7.47 2.13
N ALA A 51 10.78 6.28 2.16
CA ALA A 51 11.91 5.95 1.31
C ALA A 51 11.52 5.93 -0.18
N LEU A 52 10.39 5.30 -0.48
CA LEU A 52 9.85 5.20 -1.84
C LEU A 52 9.44 6.56 -2.41
N ASP A 53 8.82 7.43 -1.60
CA ASP A 53 8.48 8.82 -1.98
C ASP A 53 9.75 9.65 -2.25
N ARG A 54 10.83 9.40 -1.49
CA ARG A 54 12.09 10.15 -1.61
C ARG A 54 12.98 9.77 -2.77
N GLY A 55 12.94 8.55 -3.29
CA GLY A 55 13.92 8.21 -4.32
C GLY A 55 14.16 6.74 -4.51
N VAL A 56 14.06 5.99 -3.43
CA VAL A 56 14.71 4.68 -3.34
C VAL A 56 14.10 3.72 -4.35
N ASP A 57 14.98 3.01 -5.06
CA ASP A 57 14.59 2.01 -6.04
C ASP A 57 13.87 0.84 -5.32
N PRO A 58 12.62 0.52 -5.68
CA PRO A 58 11.88 -0.60 -5.08
C PRO A 58 12.62 -1.94 -5.12
N ARG A 59 13.53 -2.14 -6.09
CA ARG A 59 14.34 -3.36 -6.23
C ARG A 59 15.37 -3.48 -5.12
N GLU A 60 15.99 -2.37 -4.71
CA GLU A 60 16.96 -2.34 -3.60
C GLU A 60 16.31 -2.68 -2.25
N LEU A 61 15.01 -2.39 -2.13
CA LEU A 61 14.20 -2.72 -0.97
C LEU A 61 13.60 -4.14 -1.03
N GLY A 62 13.80 -4.88 -2.13
CA GLY A 62 13.20 -6.19 -2.33
C GLY A 62 11.67 -6.17 -2.53
N LEU A 63 11.10 -5.01 -2.85
CA LEU A 63 9.64 -4.81 -2.97
C LEU A 63 9.12 -4.93 -4.41
N SER A 64 10.00 -5.12 -5.39
CA SER A 64 9.60 -5.21 -6.79
C SER A 64 10.66 -5.82 -7.70
N LYS A 65 10.22 -6.20 -8.91
CA LYS A 65 11.08 -6.53 -10.05
C LYS A 65 11.36 -5.31 -10.94
N THR A 66 10.66 -4.20 -10.75
CA THR A 66 10.80 -2.96 -11.53
C THR A 66 11.20 -1.78 -10.64
N SER A 67 11.77 -0.73 -11.23
CA SER A 67 12.22 0.46 -10.49
C SER A 67 11.13 1.51 -10.26
N THR A 68 9.92 1.30 -10.79
CA THR A 68 8.86 2.32 -10.83
C THR A 68 7.73 2.06 -9.85
N GLU A 69 7.56 0.82 -9.40
CA GLU A 69 6.42 0.38 -8.60
C GLU A 69 6.92 -0.55 -7.51
N ALA A 70 6.41 -0.40 -6.29
CA ALA A 70 6.67 -1.28 -5.16
C ALA A 70 5.39 -2.04 -4.78
N TYR A 71 5.53 -3.26 -4.28
CA TYR A 71 4.41 -4.07 -3.78
C TYR A 71 4.59 -4.32 -2.29
N ILE A 72 3.59 -3.97 -1.50
CA ILE A 72 3.60 -4.11 -0.03
C ILE A 72 2.34 -4.88 0.38
N GLN A 73 2.47 -5.88 1.25
CA GLN A 73 1.32 -6.63 1.75
C GLN A 73 0.83 -6.07 3.09
N CYS A 74 -0.48 -6.19 3.37
CA CYS A 74 -1.02 -5.96 4.72
C CYS A 74 -0.69 -7.15 5.64
N VAL A 75 -0.84 -6.93 6.96
CA VAL A 75 -0.42 -7.90 7.98
C VAL A 75 -1.42 -9.02 8.26
N ASP A 76 -2.64 -8.95 7.75
CA ASP A 76 -3.66 -9.98 7.99
C ASP A 76 -3.27 -11.28 7.25
N PRO A 77 -2.99 -12.37 7.99
CA PRO A 77 -2.50 -13.61 7.39
C PRO A 77 -3.59 -14.40 6.64
N GLY A 78 -4.88 -14.14 6.91
CA GLY A 78 -5.99 -14.96 6.41
C GLY A 78 -6.05 -16.36 7.03
N GLU A 79 -6.84 -17.24 6.41
CA GLU A 79 -7.08 -18.61 6.85
C GLU A 79 -5.77 -19.43 6.90
N PRO A 80 -5.59 -20.33 7.91
CA PRO A 80 -6.56 -20.73 8.94
C PRO A 80 -6.55 -19.84 10.21
N TYR A 81 -5.86 -18.70 10.20
CA TYR A 81 -5.62 -17.90 11.41
C TYR A 81 -6.65 -16.79 11.61
N THR A 82 -7.22 -16.28 10.51
CA THR A 82 -8.30 -15.29 10.52
C THR A 82 -9.28 -15.60 9.40
N GLU A 83 -10.53 -15.15 9.54
CA GLU A 83 -11.53 -15.16 8.46
C GLU A 83 -11.29 -14.07 7.39
N GLY A 84 -10.18 -13.33 7.55
CA GLY A 84 -9.82 -12.18 6.73
C GLY A 84 -8.98 -12.58 5.53
N GLY A 85 -7.94 -11.81 5.27
CA GLY A 85 -7.11 -12.00 4.09
C GLY A 85 -6.15 -10.86 3.85
N THR A 86 -5.13 -11.13 3.03
CA THR A 86 -4.10 -10.15 2.75
C THR A 86 -4.46 -9.24 1.58
N VAL A 87 -4.05 -7.97 1.70
CA VAL A 87 -4.15 -6.97 0.66
C VAL A 87 -2.76 -6.70 0.11
N ILE A 88 -2.60 -6.79 -1.20
CA ILE A 88 -1.38 -6.35 -1.88
C ILE A 88 -1.59 -4.93 -2.39
N PHE A 89 -0.80 -4.00 -1.89
CA PHE A 89 -0.76 -2.61 -2.32
C PHE A 89 0.29 -2.42 -3.39
N LYS A 90 -0.10 -1.78 -4.50
CA LYS A 90 0.79 -1.28 -5.53
C LYS A 90 1.07 0.20 -5.27
N CYS A 91 2.33 0.49 -4.97
CA CYS A 91 2.80 1.79 -4.52
C CYS A 91 3.64 2.44 -5.62
N ARG A 92 3.36 3.70 -5.97
CA ARG A 92 4.13 4.43 -6.99
C ARG A 92 4.09 5.94 -6.79
N ARG A 93 5.13 6.62 -7.27
CA ARG A 93 5.12 8.07 -7.40
C ARG A 93 4.23 8.48 -8.57
N ILE A 94 3.39 9.48 -8.32
CA ILE A 94 2.61 10.15 -9.35
C ILE A 94 3.37 11.44 -9.68
N LYS A 95 3.62 11.70 -10.97
CA LYS A 95 4.24 12.96 -11.39
C LYS A 95 3.34 14.10 -10.93
N LYS A 96 3.96 15.15 -10.35
CA LYS A 96 3.31 16.46 -10.21
C LYS A 96 3.08 17.05 -11.60
#